data_AF-A0A7V2UE09-F1
#
_entry.id   AF-A0A7V2UE09-F1
#
_cell.length_a   1.000
_cell.length_b   1.000
_cell.length_c   1.000
_cell.angle_alpha   90.00
_cell.angle_beta   90.00
_cell.angle_gamma   90.00
#
_symmetry.space_group_name_H-M   'P 1'
#
loop_
_entity.id
_entity.type
_entity.pdbx_description
1 polymer ?
#
loop_
_entity_poly.entity_id
_entity_poly.type
_entity_poly.pdbx_seq_one_letter_code
_entity_poly.pdbx_strand_id
1 'polypeptide(L)' 'MHWVVAYDIRDDRRRRRVEKILRAYGFRVQYSVFECGLGAAHLARLRAALARAIKP' A
#
# COMPACT_ATOMS: atom_id res chain seq x y z
N MET A 1 6.12 13.92 3.24
CA MET A 1 4.96 13.89 4.15
C MET A 1 4.81 12.50 4.73
N HIS A 2 4.33 12.38 5.96
CA HIS A 2 4.06 11.11 6.61
C HIS A 2 2.64 10.63 6.24
N TRP A 3 2.51 9.37 5.83
CA TRP A 3 1.24 8.75 5.45
C TRP A 3 1.03 7.45 6.18
N VAL A 4 -0.18 7.22 6.66
CA VAL A 4 -0.63 5.92 7.16
C VAL A 4 -1.53 5.30 6.09
N VAL A 5 -1.23 4.07 5.70
CA VAL A 5 -1.99 3.31 4.70
C VAL A 5 -2.57 2.07 5.36
N ALA A 6 -3.88 2.06 5.55
CA ALA A 6 -4.65 0.91 6.01
C ALA A 6 -5.38 0.25 4.82
N TYR A 7 -5.46 -1.08 4.80
CA TYR A 7 -6.20 -1.82 3.78
C TYR A 7 -7.07 -2.93 4.38
N ASP A 8 -8.28 -3.09 3.86
CA ASP A 8 -9.18 -4.19 4.20
C ASP A 8 -9.39 -5.07 2.96
N ILE A 9 -8.74 -6.24 2.95
CA ILE A 9 -8.71 -7.15 1.81
C ILE A 9 -8.84 -8.59 2.31
N ARG A 10 -9.97 -9.22 1.96
CA ARG A 10 -10.25 -10.62 2.30
C ARG A 10 -9.45 -11.62 1.49
N ASP A 11 -9.22 -11.35 0.20
CA ASP A 11 -8.47 -12.25 -0.67
C ASP A 11 -6.96 -12.22 -0.37
N ASP A 12 -6.43 -13.34 0.10
CA ASP A 12 -5.03 -13.48 0.50
C ASP A 12 -4.03 -13.21 -0.63
N ARG A 13 -4.37 -13.55 -1.88
CA ARG A 13 -3.49 -13.30 -3.03
C ARG A 13 -3.41 -11.80 -3.31
N ARG A 14 -4.53 -11.09 -3.24
CA ARG A 14 -4.64 -9.64 -3.41
C ARG A 14 -3.97 -8.91 -2.26
N ARG A 15 -4.20 -9.36 -1.02
CA ARG A 15 -3.55 -8.81 0.17
C ARG A 15 -2.04 -8.89 0.06
N ARG A 16 -1.49 -10.06 -0.30
CA ARG A 16 -0.04 -10.24 -0.49
C ARG A 16 0.53 -9.34 -1.60
N ARG A 17 -0.21 -9.11 -2.69
CA ARG A 17 0.19 -8.16 -3.74
C ARG A 17 0.26 -6.73 -3.21
N VAL A 18 -0.76 -6.28 -2.48
CA VAL A 18 -0.79 -4.95 -1.85
C VAL A 18 0.34 -4.78 -0.84
N GLU A 19 0.57 -5.79 0.01
CA GLU A 19 1.67 -5.80 0.97
C GLU A 19 3.03 -5.67 0.25
N LYS A 20 3.26 -6.43 -0.82
CA LYS A 20 4.49 -6.36 -1.61
C LYS A 20 4.70 -4.97 -2.22
N ILE A 21 3.63 -4.32 -2.68
CA ILE A 21 3.71 -2.95 -3.20
C ILE A 21 4.10 -1.99 -2.06
N LEU A 22 3.41 -2.03 -0.93
CA LEU A 22 3.63 -1.09 0.19
C LEU A 22 5.02 -1.21 0.82
N ARG A 23 5.62 -2.41 0.83
CA ARG A 23 7.00 -2.62 1.30
C ARG A 23 8.06 -1.82 0.54
N ALA A 24 7.78 -1.39 -0.69
CA ALA A 24 8.68 -0.52 -1.45
C ALA A 24 8.57 0.97 -1.06
N TYR A 25 7.57 1.34 -0.26
CA TYR A 25 7.21 2.72 0.04
C TYR A 25 7.23 3.03 1.55
N GLY A 26 7.37 2.03 2.41
CA GLY A 26 7.39 2.20 3.85
C GLY A 26 7.42 0.89 4.63
N PHE A 27 7.10 1.00 5.91
CA PHE A 27 7.22 -0.10 6.87
C PHE A 27 5.84 -0.57 7.33
N ARG A 28 5.71 -1.88 7.54
CA ARG A 28 4.49 -2.49 8.07
C ARG A 28 4.48 -2.32 9.59
N VAL A 29 3.45 -1.68 10.13
CA VAL A 29 3.29 -1.43 11.57
C VAL A 29 2.23 -2.33 12.21
N GLN A 30 1.24 -2.77 11.43
CA GLN A 30 0.26 -3.78 11.84
C GLN A 30 -0.04 -4.72 10.68
N TYR A 31 -0.90 -5.73 10.92
CA TYR A 31 -1.26 -6.69 9.89
C TYR A 31 -1.76 -6.02 8.60
N SER A 32 -2.62 -5.02 8.69
CA SER A 32 -3.24 -4.32 7.56
C SER A 32 -2.81 -2.85 7.44
N VAL A 33 -1.74 -2.44 8.13
CA VAL A 33 -1.35 -1.02 8.24
C VAL A 33 0.14 -0.82 7.96
N PHE A 34 0.44 0.18 7.12
CA PHE A 34 1.78 0.63 6.78
C PHE A 34 1.96 2.12 7.06
N GLU A 35 3.17 2.50 7.45
CA GLU A 35 3.62 3.89 7.54
C GLU A 35 4.60 4.18 6.40
N CYS A 36 4.34 5.24 5.63
CA CYS A 36 5.09 5.59 4.44
C CYS A 36 5.53 7.06 4.45
N GLY A 37 6.82 7.29 4.21
CA GLY A 37 7.37 8.62 3.95
C GLY A 37 7.27 8.95 2.46
N LEU A 38 6.23 9.70 2.06
CA LEU A 38 5.94 9.96 0.64
C LEU A 38 5.93 11.44 0.29
N GLY A 39 6.56 11.77 -0.84
CA GLY A 39 6.33 13.00 -1.59
C GLY A 39 5.18 12.81 -2.60
N ALA A 40 4.72 13.92 -3.20
CA ALA A 40 3.56 13.92 -4.09
C ALA A 40 3.70 12.93 -5.28
N ALA A 41 4.88 12.86 -5.90
CA ALA A 41 5.12 11.96 -7.03
C ALA A 41 5.05 10.47 -6.63
N HIS A 42 5.65 10.11 -5.49
CA HIS A 42 5.58 8.73 -4.98
C HIS A 42 4.18 8.35 -4.53
N LEU A 43 3.43 9.30 -3.93
CA LEU A 43 2.03 9.07 -3.57
C LEU A 43 1.17 8.79 -4.82
N ALA A 44 1.34 9.55 -5.90
CA ALA A 44 0.61 9.33 -7.15
C ALA A 44 0.92 7.95 -7.75
N ARG A 45 2.21 7.55 -7.80
CA ARG A 45 2.63 6.22 -8.26
C ARG A 45 2.08 5.10 -7.40
N LEU A 46 2.13 5.26 -6.07
CA LEU A 46 1.59 4.28 -5.12
C LEU A 46 0.08 4.10 -5.33
N ARG A 47 -0.68 5.20 -5.42
CA ARG A 47 -2.14 5.13 -5.67
C ARG A 47 -2.47 4.40 -6.97
N ALA A 48 -1.73 4.68 -8.05
CA ALA A 48 -1.92 3.99 -9.32
C ALA A 48 -1.59 2.47 -9.23
N ALA A 49 -0.52 2.12 -8.52
CA ALA A 49 -0.14 0.72 -8.30
C ALA A 49 -1.18 -0.03 -7.46
N LEU A 50 -1.66 0.58 -6.38
CA LEU A 50 -2.69 0.00 -5.51
C LEU A 50 -4.04 -0.13 -6.23
N ALA A 51 -4.42 0.84 -7.06
CA ALA A 51 -5.67 0.77 -7.83
C ALA A 51 -5.73 -0.48 -8.72
N ARG A 52 -4.62 -0.81 -9.40
CA ARG A 52 -4.47 -2.02 -10.23
C ARG A 52 -4.42 -3.31 -9.41
N ALA A 53 -3.97 -3.25 -8.17
CA ALA A 53 -3.90 -4.41 -7.30
C ALA A 53 -5.23 -4.69 -6.59
N ILE A 54 -6.02 -3.66 -6.29
CA ILE A 54 -7.28 -3.75 -5.54
C ILE A 54 -8.46 -4.11 -6.43
N LYS A 55 -8.55 -3.52 -7.64
CA LYS A 55 -9.58 -3.84 -8.62
C LYS A 55 -9.04 -4.90 -9.60
N PRO A 56 -9.75 -6.03 -9.81
CA PRO A 56 -9.50 -6.85 -11.00
C PRO A 56 -9.91 -6.08 -12.26
#